data_AF-A0A553FC74-F1
#
_entry.id   AF-A0A553FC74-F1
#
_cell.length_a   1.000
_cell.length_b   1.000
_cell.length_c   1.000
_cell.angle_alpha   90.00
_cell.angle_beta   90.00
_cell.angle_gamma   90.00
#
_symmetry.space_group_name_H-M   'P 1'
#
loop_
_entity.id
_entity.type
_entity.pdbx_description
1 polymer ?
#
loop_
_entity_poly.entity_id
_entity_poly.type
_entity_poly.pdbx_seq_one_letter_code
_entity_poly.pdbx_strand_id
1 'polypeptide(L)'
;MRTLKHILLFLILACIGCKNQTQESSNTTSENKGVIENQFRRFTFFIQSQNKELPKLFQSDSWVKLKVMEGIHEINVYQKESDYFLVFDVDISFNSKKLMGMLKGSEGFLSFENSLSALGVVFPKHDQALERIYKLDQKVSYKPVEGQLKTTVKPYKRFVWTLLLEEDPELIAEYKKVHGIGQAWPEITANMKSVGVKDMEIYIHKEQVVLIMDTKPGFNLEEVGPKWQKLPREEEWQAYVAKFQRTDPESSIQEKWKDMIVL
;
A
#
# COMPACT_ATOMS: atom_id res chain seq x y z
N MET A 1 -27.27 43.55 24.73
CA MET A 1 -27.44 42.86 26.04
C MET A 1 -27.73 41.40 25.75
N ARG A 2 -26.73 40.51 25.94
CA ARG A 2 -26.69 39.49 27.03
C ARG A 2 -27.91 38.55 26.96
N THR A 3 -27.82 37.25 26.71
CA THR A 3 -26.92 36.28 27.38
C THR A 3 -26.75 34.94 26.63
N LEU A 4 -25.50 34.45 26.72
CA LEU A 4 -24.99 33.09 26.52
C LEU A 4 -25.38 32.15 27.70
N LYS A 5 -25.47 30.82 27.46
CA LYS A 5 -25.17 29.66 28.37
C LYS A 5 -25.77 28.39 27.72
N HIS A 6 -25.06 27.43 27.09
CA HIS A 6 -24.02 26.49 27.56
C HIS A 6 -24.31 25.83 28.91
N ILE A 7 -24.69 24.55 28.91
CA ILE A 7 -24.34 23.56 29.95
C ILE A 7 -24.07 22.19 29.29
N LEU A 8 -22.97 21.60 29.72
CA LEU A 8 -22.29 20.38 29.31
C LEU A 8 -22.59 19.25 30.34
N LEU A 9 -22.73 18.01 29.82
CA LEU A 9 -22.37 16.69 30.36
C LEU A 9 -22.16 16.48 31.90
N PHE A 10 -22.75 15.42 32.47
CA PHE A 10 -22.09 14.56 33.49
C PHE A 10 -22.71 13.14 33.57
N LEU A 11 -21.83 12.12 33.63
CA LEU A 11 -22.07 10.70 33.96
C LEU A 11 -22.48 10.51 35.44
N ILE A 12 -23.12 9.37 35.80
CA ILE A 12 -22.59 8.35 36.76
C ILE A 12 -23.63 7.25 37.13
N LEU A 13 -23.12 6.00 37.06
CA LEU A 13 -23.43 4.73 37.74
C LEU A 13 -24.87 4.21 38.00
N ALA A 14 -25.07 2.94 37.63
CA ALA A 14 -25.65 1.94 38.53
C ALA A 14 -24.94 0.57 38.35
N CYS A 15 -24.17 0.16 39.36
CA CYS A 15 -23.78 -1.23 39.63
C CYS A 15 -24.65 -1.74 40.79
N ILE A 16 -25.11 -3.00 40.70
CA ILE A 16 -25.45 -4.02 41.73
C ILE A 16 -26.08 -5.16 40.89
N GLY A 17 -25.67 -6.43 40.86
CA GLY A 17 -24.81 -7.23 41.73
C GLY A 17 -25.63 -8.35 42.39
N CYS A 18 -25.53 -9.60 41.90
CA CYS A 18 -25.43 -10.87 42.67
C CYS A 18 -25.63 -12.10 41.76
N LYS A 19 -24.59 -12.96 41.67
CA LYS A 19 -24.47 -14.35 42.19
C LYS A 19 -25.42 -15.37 41.54
N ASN A 20 -25.07 -16.63 41.28
CA ASN A 20 -23.84 -17.43 41.15
C ASN A 20 -24.41 -18.82 40.82
N GLN A 21 -23.90 -19.58 39.85
CA GLN A 21 -23.91 -21.05 39.96
C GLN A 21 -22.83 -21.67 39.09
N THR A 22 -21.99 -22.43 39.78
CA THR A 22 -20.82 -23.16 39.32
C THR A 22 -21.24 -24.41 38.55
N GLN A 23 -20.61 -24.69 37.42
CA GLN A 23 -20.40 -26.07 36.99
C GLN A 23 -19.09 -26.16 36.21
N GLU A 24 -18.17 -26.97 36.75
CA GLU A 24 -16.96 -27.44 36.08
C GLU A 24 -17.34 -28.26 34.85
N SER A 25 -16.74 -27.93 33.71
CA SER A 25 -16.36 -28.95 32.75
C SER A 25 -15.07 -28.51 32.06
N SER A 26 -14.02 -29.26 32.34
CA SER A 26 -12.76 -29.29 31.61
C SER A 26 -12.99 -29.22 30.10
N ASN A 27 -12.45 -28.17 29.47
CA ASN A 27 -12.01 -28.27 28.08
C ASN A 27 -10.83 -27.31 27.88
N THR A 28 -9.64 -27.91 27.87
CA THR A 28 -8.43 -27.35 27.29
C THR A 28 -8.67 -27.10 25.80
N THR A 29 -9.18 -25.94 25.44
CA THR A 29 -8.98 -25.42 24.09
C THR A 29 -7.69 -24.63 24.09
N SER A 30 -6.63 -25.30 23.62
CA SER A 30 -5.46 -24.62 23.08
C SER A 30 -5.97 -23.61 22.05
N GLU A 31 -5.84 -22.32 22.35
CA GLU A 31 -5.94 -21.28 21.33
C GLU A 31 -4.86 -21.56 20.29
N ASN A 32 -5.26 -22.28 19.25
CA ASN A 32 -4.46 -22.47 18.07
C ASN A 32 -4.38 -21.08 17.42
N LYS A 33 -3.32 -20.32 17.76
CA LYS A 33 -2.88 -19.17 16.97
C LYS A 33 -2.52 -19.72 15.59
N GLY A 34 -3.53 -19.87 14.76
CA GLY A 34 -3.39 -20.31 13.38
C GLY A 34 -2.37 -19.40 12.73
N VAL A 35 -1.21 -19.96 12.39
CA VAL A 35 -0.34 -19.37 11.39
C VAL A 35 -1.24 -19.22 10.16
N ILE A 36 -1.56 -17.97 9.79
CA ILE A 36 -2.30 -17.73 8.56
C ILE A 36 -1.36 -18.14 7.44
N GLU A 37 -1.60 -19.31 6.84
CA GLU A 37 -0.85 -19.77 5.67
C GLU A 37 -0.88 -18.67 4.59
N ASN A 38 0.24 -18.50 3.88
CA ASN A 38 0.41 -17.54 2.77
C ASN A 38 0.64 -16.06 3.16
N GLN A 39 1.27 -15.79 4.31
CA GLN A 39 1.74 -14.46 4.68
C GLN A 39 3.17 -14.17 4.20
N PHE A 40 3.43 -12.92 3.84
CA PHE A 40 4.74 -12.43 3.38
C PHE A 40 4.97 -10.97 3.80
N ARG A 41 6.21 -10.48 3.65
CA ARG A 41 6.58 -9.07 3.86
C ARG A 41 6.79 -8.41 2.51
N ARG A 42 6.17 -7.25 2.33
CA ARG A 42 6.35 -6.40 1.16
C ARG A 42 7.23 -5.20 1.50
N PHE A 43 8.30 -5.03 0.71
CA PHE A 43 9.13 -3.83 0.71
C PHE A 43 8.98 -3.14 -0.63
N THR A 44 8.86 -1.82 -0.60
CA THR A 44 8.68 -1.02 -1.81
C THR A 44 9.72 0.08 -1.85
N PHE A 45 10.29 0.34 -3.02
CA PHE A 45 11.30 1.37 -3.22
C PHE A 45 10.98 2.18 -4.45
N PHE A 46 11.50 3.41 -4.49
CA PHE A 46 11.31 4.31 -5.61
C PHE A 46 12.65 4.78 -6.16
N ILE A 47 12.79 4.77 -7.48
CA ILE A 47 13.94 5.30 -8.20
C ILE A 47 13.42 6.27 -9.25
N GLN A 48 14.02 7.45 -9.33
CA GLN A 48 13.77 8.41 -10.40
C GLN A 48 15.02 8.55 -11.26
N SER A 49 14.91 8.30 -12.56
CA SER A 49 16.02 8.45 -13.49
C SER A 49 15.53 8.66 -14.92
N GLN A 50 16.13 9.65 -15.59
CA GLN A 50 15.91 9.89 -17.02
C GLN A 50 16.82 9.03 -17.91
N ASN A 51 17.67 8.19 -17.31
CA ASN A 51 18.58 7.34 -18.07
C ASN A 51 17.81 6.24 -18.82
N LYS A 52 17.81 6.32 -20.15
CA LYS A 52 17.06 5.42 -21.04
C LYS A 52 17.57 3.97 -21.04
N GLU A 53 18.76 3.73 -20.49
CA GLU A 53 19.34 2.38 -20.37
C GLU A 53 18.89 1.66 -19.10
N LEU A 54 18.34 2.39 -18.10
CA LEU A 54 17.91 1.80 -16.82
C LEU A 54 16.87 0.67 -16.98
N PRO A 55 15.82 0.78 -17.83
CA PRO A 55 14.86 -0.31 -18.01
C PRO A 55 15.51 -1.64 -18.43
N LYS A 56 16.58 -1.58 -19.24
CA LYS A 56 17.29 -2.79 -19.71
C LYS A 56 17.99 -3.52 -18.56
N LEU A 57 18.43 -2.80 -17.52
CA LEU A 57 19.05 -3.44 -16.36
C LEU A 57 18.07 -4.30 -15.56
N PHE A 58 16.79 -3.92 -15.51
CA PHE A 58 15.72 -4.72 -14.90
C PHE A 58 15.32 -5.96 -15.72
N GLN A 59 15.97 -6.18 -16.87
CA GLN A 59 15.83 -7.38 -17.70
C GLN A 59 17.15 -8.16 -17.82
N SER A 60 18.22 -7.69 -17.16
CA SER A 60 19.53 -8.33 -17.19
C SER A 60 19.53 -9.67 -16.46
N ASP A 61 20.45 -10.56 -16.84
CA ASP A 61 20.65 -11.85 -16.15
C ASP A 61 20.92 -11.67 -14.65
N SER A 62 21.69 -10.63 -14.30
CA SER A 62 21.98 -10.27 -12.91
C SER A 62 20.71 -9.97 -12.12
N TRP A 63 19.75 -9.26 -12.72
CA TRP A 63 18.44 -8.99 -12.12
C TRP A 63 17.55 -10.24 -12.04
N VAL A 64 17.48 -11.03 -13.13
CA VAL A 64 16.68 -12.26 -13.17
C VAL A 64 17.10 -13.24 -12.08
N LYS A 65 18.41 -13.36 -11.82
CA LYS A 65 18.95 -14.19 -10.74
C LYS A 65 18.46 -13.77 -9.35
N LEU A 66 18.14 -12.49 -9.13
CA LEU A 66 17.59 -12.04 -7.84
C LEU A 66 16.19 -12.60 -7.58
N LYS A 67 15.40 -12.79 -8.64
CA LYS A 67 14.00 -13.26 -8.54
C LYS A 67 13.89 -14.70 -8.03
N VAL A 68 14.97 -15.48 -8.10
CA VAL A 68 15.01 -16.89 -7.70
C VAL A 68 15.83 -17.13 -6.42
N MET A 69 16.25 -16.06 -5.73
CA MET A 69 16.95 -16.17 -4.46
C MET A 69 16.03 -16.74 -3.37
N GLU A 70 16.60 -17.53 -2.46
CA GLU A 70 15.87 -18.08 -1.32
C GLU A 70 15.23 -16.96 -0.49
N GLY A 71 13.96 -17.13 -0.14
CA GLY A 71 13.17 -16.16 0.62
C GLY A 71 12.58 -15.01 -0.21
N ILE A 72 12.89 -14.90 -1.50
CA ILE A 72 12.17 -14.02 -2.44
C ILE A 72 10.95 -14.76 -2.99
N HIS A 73 9.77 -14.16 -2.89
CA HIS A 73 8.54 -14.69 -3.50
C HIS A 73 8.27 -14.05 -4.85
N GLU A 74 8.42 -12.73 -4.94
CA GLU A 74 8.15 -11.97 -6.16
C GLU A 74 8.95 -10.67 -6.14
N ILE A 75 9.53 -10.28 -7.29
CA ILE A 75 10.11 -8.95 -7.49
C ILE A 75 9.50 -8.37 -8.76
N ASN A 76 8.83 -7.24 -8.62
CA ASN A 76 8.24 -6.50 -9.73
C ASN A 76 8.83 -5.09 -9.79
N VAL A 77 8.97 -4.58 -11.00
CA VAL A 77 9.30 -3.18 -11.26
C VAL A 77 8.22 -2.61 -12.15
N TYR A 78 7.63 -1.50 -11.73
CA TYR A 78 6.64 -0.77 -12.49
C TYR A 78 7.25 0.56 -12.93
N GLN A 79 7.05 0.93 -14.19
CA GLN A 79 7.61 2.14 -14.77
C GLN A 79 6.52 3.07 -15.30
N LYS A 80 6.69 4.36 -15.03
CA LYS A 80 6.05 5.44 -15.79
C LYS A 80 7.08 6.52 -16.06
N GLU A 81 7.42 6.75 -17.33
CA GLU A 81 8.41 7.76 -17.72
C GLU A 81 9.75 7.55 -16.98
N SER A 82 10.17 8.51 -16.14
CA SER A 82 11.40 8.43 -15.34
C SER A 82 11.22 7.77 -13.98
N ASP A 83 10.01 7.35 -13.62
CA ASP A 83 9.67 6.81 -12.32
C ASP A 83 9.65 5.29 -12.34
N TYR A 84 10.34 4.69 -11.37
CA TYR A 84 10.45 3.25 -11.19
C TYR A 84 10.04 2.88 -9.77
N PHE A 85 8.96 2.11 -9.67
CA PHE A 85 8.43 1.60 -8.42
C PHE A 85 8.76 0.11 -8.29
N LEU A 86 9.61 -0.23 -7.33
CA LEU A 86 10.09 -1.58 -7.11
C LEU A 86 9.29 -2.20 -5.97
N VAL A 87 8.84 -3.43 -6.13
CA VAL A 87 8.09 -4.20 -5.13
C VAL A 87 8.79 -5.54 -4.90
N PHE A 88 9.21 -5.77 -3.66
CA PHE A 88 9.83 -7.01 -3.20
C PHE A 88 8.89 -7.69 -2.21
N ASP A 89 8.35 -8.83 -2.60
CA ASP A 89 7.57 -9.71 -1.74
C ASP A 89 8.48 -10.86 -1.28
N VAL A 90 8.64 -11.02 0.03
CA VAL A 90 9.63 -11.91 0.64
C VAL A 90 9.08 -12.63 1.87
N ASP A 91 9.78 -13.64 2.35
CA ASP A 91 9.40 -14.39 3.56
C ASP A 91 9.07 -13.49 4.77
N ILE A 92 8.13 -13.95 5.60
CA ILE A 92 7.68 -13.20 6.77
C ILE A 92 8.78 -12.87 7.79
N SER A 93 9.88 -13.65 7.76
CA SER A 93 11.04 -13.47 8.64
C SER A 93 11.94 -12.28 8.29
N PHE A 94 11.67 -11.60 7.17
CA PHE A 94 12.50 -10.49 6.69
C PHE A 94 12.09 -9.15 7.30
N ASN A 95 13.10 -8.34 7.57
CA ASN A 95 13.00 -6.88 7.70
C ASN A 95 13.89 -6.24 6.60
N SER A 96 13.86 -4.92 6.46
CA SER A 96 14.58 -4.27 5.36
C SER A 96 16.10 -4.44 5.45
N LYS A 97 16.67 -4.52 6.65
CA LYS A 97 18.10 -4.80 6.86
C LYS A 97 18.47 -6.20 6.38
N LYS A 98 17.67 -7.22 6.71
CA LYS A 98 17.87 -8.60 6.27
C LYS A 98 17.74 -8.71 4.75
N LEU A 99 16.73 -8.06 4.15
CA LEU A 99 16.58 -7.99 2.71
C LEU A 99 17.81 -7.39 2.03
N MET A 100 18.24 -6.20 2.47
CA MET A 100 19.41 -5.53 1.86
C MET A 100 20.72 -6.28 2.11
N GLY A 101 20.89 -6.89 3.29
CA GLY A 101 22.05 -7.73 3.58
C GLY A 101 22.12 -8.95 2.69
N MET A 102 20.97 -9.62 2.46
CA MET A 102 20.88 -10.75 1.55
C MET A 102 21.17 -10.33 0.10
N LEU A 103 20.58 -9.22 -0.37
CA LEU A 103 20.85 -8.68 -1.70
C LEU A 103 22.36 -8.39 -1.86
N LYS A 104 22.96 -7.62 -0.95
CA LYS A 104 24.40 -7.28 -1.01
C LYS A 104 25.34 -8.49 -0.87
N GLY A 105 24.87 -9.61 -0.34
CA GLY A 105 25.61 -10.87 -0.31
C GLY A 105 25.57 -11.66 -1.62
N SER A 106 24.78 -11.24 -2.60
CA SER A 106 24.62 -11.91 -3.90
C SER A 106 25.52 -11.27 -4.96
N GLU A 107 26.32 -12.09 -5.66
CA GLU A 107 27.10 -11.64 -6.83
C GLU A 107 26.22 -11.00 -7.91
N GLY A 108 25.00 -11.53 -8.11
CA GLY A 108 24.04 -10.98 -9.06
C GLY A 108 23.64 -9.55 -8.70
N PHE A 109 23.39 -9.28 -7.42
CA PHE A 109 23.03 -7.93 -6.98
C PHE A 109 24.22 -6.98 -7.05
N LEU A 110 25.43 -7.41 -6.66
CA LEU A 110 26.64 -6.58 -6.74
C LEU A 110 26.93 -6.18 -8.19
N SER A 111 26.80 -7.12 -9.13
CA SER A 111 26.91 -6.84 -10.57
C SER A 111 25.86 -5.83 -11.02
N PHE A 112 24.59 -6.03 -10.63
CA PHE A 112 23.50 -5.12 -10.95
C PHE A 112 23.69 -3.72 -10.34
N GLU A 113 24.09 -3.62 -9.07
CA GLU A 113 24.35 -2.35 -8.36
C GLU A 113 25.52 -1.58 -9.01
N ASN A 114 26.57 -2.28 -9.47
CA ASN A 114 27.64 -1.67 -10.24
C ASN A 114 27.15 -1.12 -11.59
N SER A 115 26.31 -1.87 -12.30
CA SER A 115 25.69 -1.39 -13.55
C SER A 115 24.76 -0.19 -13.32
N LEU A 116 23.98 -0.18 -12.24
CA LEU A 116 23.18 0.98 -11.85
C LEU A 116 24.05 2.22 -11.60
N SER A 117 25.14 2.05 -10.83
CA SER A 117 26.07 3.12 -10.51
C SER A 117 26.72 3.70 -11.78
N ALA A 118 27.07 2.86 -12.74
CA ALA A 118 27.58 3.30 -14.05
C ALA A 118 26.58 4.13 -14.86
N LEU A 119 25.27 3.97 -14.60
CA LEU A 119 24.21 4.81 -15.17
C LEU A 119 23.93 6.09 -14.35
N GLY A 120 24.67 6.33 -13.27
CA GLY A 120 24.45 7.43 -12.34
C GLY A 120 23.24 7.22 -11.42
N VAL A 121 22.78 5.97 -11.27
CA VAL A 121 21.61 5.61 -10.48
C VAL A 121 22.07 4.89 -9.21
N VAL A 122 21.57 5.32 -8.06
CA VAL A 122 21.87 4.69 -6.76
C VAL A 122 20.68 3.84 -6.35
N PHE A 123 20.94 2.58 -6.00
CA PHE A 123 19.89 1.72 -5.46
C PHE A 123 19.46 2.19 -4.05
N PRO A 124 18.15 2.23 -3.74
CA PRO A 124 17.67 2.68 -2.43
C PRO A 124 18.20 1.86 -1.25
N LYS A 125 18.52 2.54 -0.15
CA LYS A 125 19.01 1.93 1.08
C LYS A 125 17.86 1.28 1.87
N HIS A 126 18.21 0.46 2.87
CA HIS A 126 17.24 -0.28 3.69
C HIS A 126 16.24 0.61 4.45
N ASP A 127 16.62 1.84 4.77
CA ASP A 127 15.83 2.84 5.49
C ASP A 127 15.01 3.74 4.54
N GLN A 128 15.13 3.54 3.23
CA GLN A 128 14.41 4.26 2.19
C GLN A 128 13.24 3.45 1.59
N ALA A 129 12.81 2.38 2.27
CA ALA A 129 11.55 1.72 1.94
C ALA A 129 10.38 2.72 2.08
N LEU A 130 9.44 2.69 1.15
CA LEU A 130 8.33 3.64 1.14
C LEU A 130 7.33 3.37 2.26
N GLU A 131 6.72 4.45 2.72
CA GLU A 131 5.57 4.40 3.61
C GLU A 131 4.32 3.98 2.83
N ARG A 132 3.63 2.96 3.36
CA ARG A 132 2.29 2.59 2.91
C ARG A 132 1.28 3.34 3.76
N ILE A 133 0.60 4.31 3.16
CA ILE A 133 -0.32 5.22 3.86
C ILE A 133 -1.74 4.66 3.90
N TYR A 134 -2.09 3.78 2.96
CA TYR A 134 -3.39 3.11 2.87
C TYR A 134 -3.20 1.62 2.60
N LYS A 135 -4.07 0.80 3.21
CA LYS A 135 -4.32 -0.57 2.82
C LYS A 135 -5.79 -0.91 3.08
N LEU A 136 -6.43 -1.56 2.10
CA LEU A 136 -7.80 -2.05 2.24
C LEU A 136 -7.90 -3.00 3.45
N ASP A 137 -8.86 -2.75 4.34
CA ASP A 137 -9.07 -3.48 5.59
C ASP A 137 -7.83 -3.53 6.52
N GLN A 138 -6.97 -2.50 6.48
CA GLN A 138 -5.81 -2.44 7.34
C GLN A 138 -6.22 -2.35 8.82
N LYS A 139 -5.73 -3.29 9.62
CA LYS A 139 -5.93 -3.31 11.08
C LYS A 139 -4.67 -2.89 11.85
N VAL A 140 -3.51 -3.04 11.21
CA VAL A 140 -2.20 -2.83 11.83
C VAL A 140 -1.31 -2.04 10.88
N SER A 141 -0.60 -1.05 11.40
CA SER A 141 0.44 -0.33 10.67
C SER A 141 1.80 -0.98 10.90
N TYR A 142 2.62 -1.04 9.85
CA TYR A 142 3.99 -1.52 9.91
C TYR A 142 4.90 -0.41 9.42
N LYS A 143 6.02 -0.19 10.13
CA LYS A 143 7.03 0.76 9.67
C LYS A 143 7.64 0.25 8.36
N PRO A 144 8.09 1.13 7.44
CA PRO A 144 8.68 0.70 6.18
C PRO A 144 9.84 -0.29 6.35
N VAL A 145 10.67 -0.07 7.38
CA VAL A 145 11.81 -0.94 7.71
C VAL A 145 11.43 -2.33 8.22
N GLU A 146 10.20 -2.51 8.72
CA GLU A 146 9.68 -3.81 9.16
C GLU A 146 9.12 -4.62 7.99
N GLY A 147 8.74 -3.95 6.89
CA GLY A 147 8.04 -4.55 5.76
C GLY A 147 6.55 -4.70 6.02
N GLN A 148 5.75 -4.35 5.02
CA GLN A 148 4.29 -4.42 5.13
C GLN A 148 3.85 -5.87 5.19
N LEU A 149 3.14 -6.28 6.25
CA LEU A 149 2.57 -7.62 6.32
C LEU A 149 1.45 -7.74 5.27
N LYS A 150 1.53 -8.80 4.49
CA LYS A 150 0.61 -9.12 3.41
C LYS A 150 0.19 -10.58 3.48
N THR A 151 -0.91 -10.87 2.82
CA THR A 151 -1.43 -12.22 2.60
C THR A 151 -1.75 -12.35 1.12
N THR A 152 -1.51 -13.52 0.56
CA THR A 152 -1.77 -13.79 -0.86
C THR A 152 -3.25 -13.64 -1.20
N VAL A 153 -3.56 -12.87 -2.25
CA VAL A 153 -4.94 -12.63 -2.76
C VAL A 153 -5.18 -13.20 -4.16
N LYS A 154 -4.30 -14.10 -4.63
CA LYS A 154 -4.38 -14.75 -5.95
C LYS A 154 -5.61 -15.68 -6.06
N PRO A 155 -6.18 -15.87 -7.26
CA PRO A 155 -5.84 -15.19 -8.52
C PRO A 155 -6.39 -13.75 -8.56
N TYR A 156 -5.66 -12.84 -9.20
CA TYR A 156 -6.07 -11.43 -9.36
C TYR A 156 -5.66 -10.86 -10.72
N LYS A 157 -6.29 -9.74 -11.09
CA LYS A 157 -5.75 -8.78 -12.08
C LYS A 157 -5.27 -7.54 -11.33
N ARG A 158 -4.02 -7.12 -11.57
CA ARG A 158 -3.38 -6.01 -10.88
C ARG A 158 -3.34 -4.76 -11.76
N PHE A 159 -3.64 -3.63 -11.15
CA PHE A 159 -3.40 -2.29 -11.67
C PHE A 159 -2.38 -1.61 -10.77
N VAL A 160 -1.41 -0.92 -11.37
CA VAL A 160 -0.47 -0.06 -10.65
C VAL A 160 -0.51 1.32 -11.26
N TRP A 161 -0.91 2.29 -10.46
CA TRP A 161 -1.15 3.65 -10.88
C TRP A 161 -0.29 4.63 -10.11
N THR A 162 -0.03 5.78 -10.71
CA THR A 162 0.76 6.83 -10.08
C THR A 162 0.15 8.20 -10.35
N LEU A 163 0.24 9.11 -9.38
CA LEU A 163 -0.12 10.53 -9.53
C LEU A 163 0.78 11.42 -8.67
N LEU A 164 0.72 12.72 -8.95
CA LEU A 164 1.42 13.74 -8.18
C LEU A 164 0.46 14.45 -7.24
N LEU A 165 0.91 14.71 -6.01
CA LEU A 165 0.28 15.61 -5.07
C LEU A 165 0.74 17.05 -5.30
N GLU A 166 0.00 17.99 -4.73
CA GLU A 166 0.47 19.36 -4.55
C GLU A 166 1.76 19.37 -3.73
N GLU A 167 2.70 20.24 -4.10
CA GLU A 167 4.00 20.37 -3.41
C GLU A 167 3.86 21.21 -2.13
N ASP A 168 2.91 20.83 -1.29
CA ASP A 168 2.59 21.46 -0.02
C ASP A 168 2.69 20.42 1.10
N PRO A 169 3.65 20.55 2.04
CA PRO A 169 3.81 19.62 3.15
C PRO A 169 2.56 19.44 4.02
N GLU A 170 1.73 20.47 4.18
CA GLU A 170 0.48 20.40 4.95
C GLU A 170 -0.56 19.57 4.22
N LEU A 171 -0.73 19.79 2.90
CA LEU A 171 -1.64 19.00 2.07
C LEU A 171 -1.19 17.54 1.97
N ILE A 172 0.11 17.27 1.87
CA ILE A 172 0.66 15.91 1.89
C ILE A 172 0.36 15.24 3.24
N ALA A 173 0.54 15.95 4.36
CA ALA A 173 0.24 15.41 5.68
C ALA A 173 -1.25 15.10 5.85
N GLU A 174 -2.14 15.96 5.35
CA GLU A 174 -3.58 15.71 5.36
C GLU A 174 -3.95 14.54 4.44
N TYR A 175 -3.37 14.43 3.24
CA TYR A 175 -3.56 13.30 2.34
C TYR A 175 -3.21 11.96 3.01
N LYS A 176 -2.09 11.92 3.74
CA LYS A 176 -1.70 10.75 4.54
C LYS A 176 -2.69 10.46 5.66
N LYS A 177 -3.19 11.49 6.34
CA LYS A 177 -4.15 11.36 7.43
C LYS A 177 -5.47 10.77 6.94
N VAL A 178 -6.04 11.29 5.85
CA VAL A 178 -7.35 10.84 5.34
C VAL A 178 -7.31 9.42 4.78
N HIS A 179 -6.13 8.98 4.34
CA HIS A 179 -5.87 7.61 3.89
C HIS A 179 -5.42 6.67 5.02
N GLY A 180 -5.18 7.18 6.22
CA GLY A 180 -4.72 6.40 7.35
C GLY A 180 -5.71 5.33 7.80
N ILE A 181 -5.25 4.46 8.72
CA ILE A 181 -6.05 3.35 9.25
C ILE A 181 -7.38 3.85 9.81
N GLY A 182 -8.48 3.33 9.26
CA GLY A 182 -9.84 3.66 9.68
C GLY A 182 -10.32 5.06 9.30
N GLN A 183 -9.58 5.82 8.48
CA GLN A 183 -9.95 7.18 8.09
C GLN A 183 -10.69 7.24 6.75
N ALA A 184 -10.40 6.31 5.83
CA ALA A 184 -11.16 6.18 4.60
C ALA A 184 -12.63 5.87 4.92
N TRP A 185 -13.56 6.50 4.19
CA TRP A 185 -14.99 6.37 4.47
C TRP A 185 -15.47 4.92 4.28
N PRO A 186 -16.34 4.41 5.18
CA PRO A 186 -16.84 3.04 5.09
C PRO A 186 -17.51 2.70 3.76
N GLU A 187 -18.22 3.65 3.16
CA GLU A 187 -18.93 3.50 1.89
C GLU A 187 -17.95 3.26 0.75
N ILE A 188 -16.85 4.01 0.69
CA ILE A 188 -15.80 3.84 -0.33
C ILE A 188 -15.16 2.45 -0.20
N THR A 189 -14.90 2.02 1.03
CA THR A 189 -14.39 0.66 1.32
C THR A 189 -15.37 -0.43 0.88
N ALA A 190 -16.67 -0.24 1.13
CA ALA A 190 -17.71 -1.17 0.72
C ALA A 190 -17.89 -1.22 -0.81
N ASN A 191 -17.83 -0.06 -1.47
CA ASN A 191 -17.92 0.09 -2.91
C ASN A 191 -16.79 -0.63 -3.63
N MET A 192 -15.53 -0.43 -3.19
CA MET A 192 -14.37 -1.16 -3.72
C MET A 192 -14.60 -2.67 -3.73
N LYS A 193 -15.09 -3.22 -2.61
CA LYS A 193 -15.37 -4.65 -2.49
C LYS A 193 -16.52 -5.10 -3.41
N SER A 194 -17.59 -4.31 -3.49
CA SER A 194 -18.78 -4.66 -4.27
C SER A 194 -18.48 -4.74 -5.77
N VAL A 195 -17.55 -3.91 -6.27
CA VAL A 195 -17.13 -3.93 -7.67
C VAL A 195 -16.06 -4.99 -7.99
N GLY A 196 -15.49 -5.62 -6.97
CA GLY A 196 -14.56 -6.74 -7.10
C GLY A 196 -13.08 -6.39 -6.88
N VAL A 197 -12.78 -5.29 -6.20
CA VAL A 197 -11.45 -5.03 -5.63
C VAL A 197 -11.22 -6.00 -4.46
N LYS A 198 -10.10 -6.73 -4.51
CA LYS A 198 -9.68 -7.68 -3.48
C LYS A 198 -8.66 -7.07 -2.53
N ASP A 199 -7.82 -6.18 -3.05
CA ASP A 199 -6.83 -5.46 -2.28
C ASP A 199 -6.54 -4.10 -2.91
N MET A 200 -6.21 -3.11 -2.10
CA MET A 200 -5.74 -1.80 -2.56
C MET A 200 -4.76 -1.22 -1.54
N GLU A 201 -3.69 -0.62 -2.04
CA GLU A 201 -2.61 -0.02 -1.26
C GLU A 201 -2.19 1.31 -1.88
N ILE A 202 -1.77 2.25 -1.03
CA ILE A 202 -1.17 3.51 -1.48
C ILE A 202 0.16 3.71 -0.78
N TYR A 203 1.19 4.01 -1.57
CA TYR A 203 2.55 4.31 -1.15
C TYR A 203 2.91 5.74 -1.54
N ILE A 204 3.79 6.36 -0.76
CA ILE A 204 4.20 7.75 -1.02
C ILE A 204 5.73 7.89 -1.05
N HIS A 205 6.22 8.64 -2.03
CA HIS A 205 7.61 9.09 -2.17
C HIS A 205 7.61 10.60 -2.44
N LYS A 206 7.88 11.40 -1.41
CA LYS A 206 7.72 12.87 -1.45
C LYS A 206 6.28 13.23 -1.90
N GLU A 207 6.12 13.93 -3.03
CA GLU A 207 4.84 14.27 -3.67
C GLU A 207 4.30 13.18 -4.59
N GLN A 208 5.09 12.16 -4.93
CA GLN A 208 4.69 11.08 -5.81
C GLN A 208 3.93 10.00 -5.03
N VAL A 209 2.75 9.64 -5.53
CA VAL A 209 1.90 8.60 -4.94
C VAL A 209 1.76 7.45 -5.91
N VAL A 210 1.94 6.23 -5.40
CA VAL A 210 1.73 4.99 -6.17
C VAL A 210 0.64 4.16 -5.52
N LEU A 211 -0.35 3.75 -6.30
CA LEU A 211 -1.45 2.89 -5.89
C LEU A 211 -1.28 1.51 -6.52
N ILE A 212 -1.40 0.45 -5.71
CA ILE A 212 -1.53 -0.94 -6.20
C ILE A 212 -2.95 -1.41 -5.92
N MET A 213 -3.66 -1.88 -6.95
CA MET A 213 -5.00 -2.44 -6.81
C MET A 213 -5.07 -3.84 -7.41
N ASP A 214 -5.37 -4.83 -6.56
CA ASP A 214 -5.64 -6.20 -6.97
C ASP A 214 -7.14 -6.43 -7.03
N THR A 215 -7.62 -6.96 -8.16
CA THR A 215 -9.05 -7.17 -8.45
C THR A 215 -9.33 -8.62 -8.79
N LYS A 216 -10.61 -8.99 -8.96
CA LYS A 216 -10.97 -10.29 -9.55
C LYS A 216 -10.33 -10.46 -10.95
N PRO A 217 -9.96 -11.69 -11.37
CA PRO A 217 -9.23 -11.90 -12.64
C PRO A 217 -9.88 -11.29 -13.89
N GLY A 218 -11.21 -11.36 -14.01
CA GLY A 218 -11.97 -10.80 -15.13
C GLY A 218 -12.39 -9.33 -14.95
N PHE A 219 -11.70 -8.56 -14.11
CA PHE A 219 -12.07 -7.16 -13.89
C PHE A 219 -11.81 -6.31 -15.14
N ASN A 220 -12.87 -5.69 -15.66
CA ASN A 220 -12.80 -4.71 -16.73
C ASN A 220 -13.11 -3.31 -16.18
N LEU A 221 -12.09 -2.46 -16.12
CA LEU A 221 -12.21 -1.11 -15.58
C LEU A 221 -13.12 -0.23 -16.45
N GLU A 222 -13.12 -0.40 -17.77
CA GLU A 222 -13.96 0.38 -18.68
C GLU A 222 -15.45 0.11 -18.45
N GLU A 223 -15.79 -1.14 -18.13
CA GLU A 223 -17.17 -1.54 -17.83
C GLU A 223 -17.60 -1.20 -16.40
N VAL A 224 -16.67 -1.33 -15.45
CA VAL A 224 -16.95 -1.18 -14.01
C VAL A 224 -16.85 0.29 -13.57
N GLY A 225 -15.90 1.05 -14.12
CA GLY A 225 -15.60 2.43 -13.73
C GLY A 225 -16.81 3.36 -13.74
N PRO A 226 -17.60 3.43 -14.84
CA PRO A 226 -18.78 4.30 -14.90
C PRO A 226 -19.87 3.95 -13.88
N LYS A 227 -19.92 2.68 -13.43
CA LYS A 227 -20.85 2.23 -12.39
C LYS A 227 -20.29 2.52 -11.00
N TRP A 228 -18.99 2.27 -10.81
CA TRP A 228 -18.29 2.53 -9.56
C TRP A 228 -18.40 4.02 -9.20
N GLN A 229 -18.11 4.94 -10.11
CA GLN A 229 -18.20 6.39 -9.85
C GLN A 229 -19.58 6.88 -9.38
N LYS A 230 -20.65 6.11 -9.66
CA LYS A 230 -22.03 6.44 -9.26
C LYS A 230 -22.46 5.78 -7.95
N LEU A 231 -21.57 5.00 -7.31
CA LEU A 231 -21.87 4.40 -6.02
C LEU A 231 -21.90 5.47 -4.92
N PRO A 232 -22.61 5.21 -3.81
CA PRO A 232 -22.80 6.20 -2.75
C PRO A 232 -21.48 6.80 -2.27
N ARG A 233 -21.44 8.14 -2.20
CA ARG A 233 -20.32 8.97 -1.72
C ARG A 233 -19.03 8.93 -2.56
N GLU A 234 -18.97 8.22 -3.67
CA GLU A 234 -17.77 8.20 -4.53
C GLU A 234 -17.46 9.59 -5.08
N GLU A 235 -18.45 10.28 -5.61
CA GLU A 235 -18.27 11.65 -6.12
C GLU A 235 -17.77 12.61 -5.04
N GLU A 236 -18.38 12.57 -3.85
CA GLU A 236 -17.96 13.37 -2.69
C GLU A 236 -16.52 13.05 -2.25
N TRP A 237 -16.17 11.77 -2.21
CA TRP A 237 -14.84 11.32 -1.84
C TRP A 237 -13.80 11.77 -2.86
N GLN A 238 -14.07 11.59 -4.15
CA GLN A 238 -13.19 12.03 -5.23
C GLN A 238 -13.00 13.55 -5.22
N ALA A 239 -14.08 14.32 -5.01
CA ALA A 239 -13.99 15.79 -4.88
C ALA A 239 -13.21 16.21 -3.63
N TYR A 240 -13.31 15.46 -2.53
CA TYR A 240 -12.52 15.71 -1.33
C TYR A 240 -11.03 15.46 -1.56
N VAL A 241 -10.66 14.30 -2.10
CA VAL A 241 -9.24 13.93 -2.29
C VAL A 241 -8.57 14.66 -3.46
N ALA A 242 -9.35 15.16 -4.43
CA ALA A 242 -8.83 15.96 -5.55
C ALA A 242 -8.11 17.23 -5.08
N LYS A 243 -8.47 17.79 -3.92
CA LYS A 243 -7.83 18.99 -3.34
C LYS A 243 -6.34 18.82 -3.03
N PHE A 244 -5.88 17.57 -2.89
CA PHE A 244 -4.49 17.25 -2.59
C PHE A 244 -3.68 16.93 -3.85
N GLN A 245 -4.35 16.69 -4.98
CA GLN A 245 -3.75 16.13 -6.19
C GLN A 245 -3.41 17.24 -7.16
N ARG A 246 -2.22 17.16 -7.79
CA ARG A 246 -1.79 18.06 -8.84
C ARG A 246 -2.43 17.68 -10.17
N THR A 247 -3.74 17.91 -10.23
CA THR A 247 -4.59 17.55 -11.36
C THR A 247 -5.70 18.58 -11.49
N ASP A 248 -6.24 18.73 -12.69
CA ASP A 248 -7.43 19.56 -12.86
C ASP A 248 -8.58 18.91 -12.05
N PRO A 249 -9.29 19.66 -11.19
CA PRO A 249 -10.45 19.15 -10.45
C PRO A 249 -11.44 18.40 -11.35
N GLU A 250 -11.61 18.83 -12.59
CA GLU A 250 -12.52 18.27 -13.60
C GLU A 250 -11.96 17.04 -14.32
N SER A 251 -10.70 16.65 -14.08
CA SER A 251 -10.09 15.46 -14.68
C SER A 251 -10.79 14.18 -14.21
N SER A 252 -11.01 13.25 -15.15
CA SER A 252 -11.44 11.89 -14.87
C SER A 252 -10.39 11.12 -14.06
N ILE A 253 -10.79 10.01 -13.43
CA ILE A 253 -9.87 9.16 -12.65
C ILE A 253 -8.70 8.68 -13.51
N GLN A 254 -8.94 8.36 -14.79
CA GLN A 254 -7.92 7.92 -15.75
C GLN A 254 -6.96 9.04 -16.16
N GLU A 255 -7.40 10.29 -16.13
CA GLU A 255 -6.54 11.45 -16.36
C GLU A 255 -5.71 11.80 -15.11
N LYS A 256 -6.28 11.55 -13.91
CA LYS A 256 -5.63 11.73 -12.61
C LYS A 256 -4.55 10.68 -12.35
N TRP A 257 -4.91 9.41 -12.50
CA TRP A 257 -4.05 8.26 -12.23
C TRP A 257 -3.45 7.73 -13.52
N LYS A 258 -2.12 7.73 -13.59
CA LYS A 258 -1.38 7.25 -14.75
C LYS A 258 -0.95 5.80 -14.55
N ASP A 259 -1.20 4.96 -15.54
CA ASP A 259 -0.70 3.58 -15.55
C ASP A 259 0.82 3.50 -15.45
N MET A 260 1.31 2.63 -14.57
CA MET A 260 2.69 2.16 -14.55
C MET A 260 2.76 0.76 -15.18
N ILE A 261 3.60 0.59 -16.21
CA ILE A 261 3.77 -0.70 -16.89
C ILE A 261 4.77 -1.58 -16.14
N VAL A 262 4.56 -2.90 -16.14
CA VAL A 262 5.56 -3.84 -15.59
C VAL A 262 6.75 -3.98 -16.55
N LEU A 263 7.96 -4.04 -15.99
CA LEU A 263 9.22 -4.27 -16.73
C LEU A 263 9.72 -5.72 -16.70
#